data_AF-A0A6I1G069-F1
#
_entry.id   AF-A0A6I1G069-F1
#
_cell.length_a   1.000
_cell.length_b   1.000
_cell.length_c   1.000
_cell.angle_alpha   90.00
_cell.angle_beta   90.00
_cell.angle_gamma   90.00
#
_symmetry.space_group_name_H-M   'P 1'
#
loop_
_entity.id
_entity.type
_entity.pdbx_description
1 polymer ?
#
loop_
_entity_poly.entity_id
_entity_poly.type
_entity_poly.pdbx_seq_one_letter_code
_entity_poly.pdbx_strand_id
1 'polypeptide(L)'
;MTTTCPTPVLSDDHIDLLVTAAAEWRLLASPTTAAFAQSSLERHVVVASSTDAGRMLRAENTAAVQWLSDHGRTRLVDRAPAGTYTHHRVDTIDAVEVIKAVHSAQVACRNSPTWAASTPCRLLAALVTAATHRLPGYADAPWSWTRPQLRCGPSVGVALPQSSPPSVPGLTWVAPEQVREHWADAPLVVIRCDAASLVPADLPSRSGVFVLSFDGQEDANQVWEAVSGLNMPTLALLWPSCRPWLMQQLRHPSPEFVEHRNQT
;
A
#
# COMPACT_ATOMS: atom_id res chain seq x y z
N MET A 1 14.13 2.49 -38.42
CA MET A 1 14.38 3.69 -37.58
C MET A 1 14.00 3.35 -36.15
N THR A 2 14.97 3.02 -35.30
CA THR A 2 14.77 2.79 -33.87
C THR A 2 14.53 4.12 -33.19
N THR A 3 13.28 4.41 -32.84
CA THR A 3 12.90 5.55 -32.00
C THR A 3 13.46 5.34 -30.61
N THR A 4 14.69 5.78 -30.35
CA THR A 4 15.23 5.83 -29.00
C THR A 4 14.48 6.91 -28.23
N CYS A 5 13.61 6.51 -27.30
CA CYS A 5 13.04 7.43 -26.32
C CYS A 5 14.17 8.24 -25.66
N PRO A 6 13.98 9.56 -25.46
CA PRO A 6 14.97 10.36 -24.77
C PRO A 6 15.11 9.88 -23.31
N THR A 7 16.22 9.22 -22.96
CA THR A 7 17.17 9.84 -22.01
C THR A 7 16.63 10.74 -20.90
N PRO A 8 15.80 10.32 -19.92
CA PRO A 8 15.39 11.26 -18.86
C PRO A 8 16.62 11.71 -18.07
N VAL A 9 16.78 13.03 -17.91
CA VAL A 9 17.77 13.66 -17.02
C VAL A 9 17.02 14.13 -15.78
N LEU A 10 17.56 13.88 -14.60
CA LEU A 10 16.97 14.38 -13.36
C LEU A 10 17.02 15.91 -13.30
N SER A 11 15.87 16.55 -13.07
CA SER A 11 15.79 17.98 -12.73
C SER A 11 16.20 18.22 -11.28
N ASP A 12 16.52 19.47 -10.94
CA ASP A 12 16.80 19.85 -9.56
C ASP A 12 15.58 19.61 -8.65
N ASP A 13 14.35 19.87 -9.09
CA ASP A 13 13.12 19.56 -8.34
C ASP A 13 13.03 18.06 -7.97
N HIS A 14 13.46 17.19 -8.89
CA HIS A 14 13.47 15.75 -8.67
C HIS A 14 14.48 15.37 -7.58
N ILE A 15 15.66 15.99 -7.61
CA ILE A 15 16.70 15.80 -6.60
C ILE A 15 16.23 16.38 -5.26
N ASP A 16 15.61 17.54 -5.26
CA ASP A 16 15.07 18.23 -4.08
C ASP A 16 14.00 17.40 -3.37
N LEU A 17 13.10 16.74 -4.11
CA LEU A 17 12.13 15.80 -3.56
C LEU A 17 12.83 14.62 -2.85
N LEU A 18 13.78 13.97 -3.52
CA LEU A 18 14.51 12.82 -2.98
C LEU A 18 15.34 13.18 -1.74
N VAL A 19 16.02 14.32 -1.78
CA VAL A 19 16.86 14.82 -0.68
C VAL A 19 15.99 15.23 0.50
N THR A 20 14.86 15.90 0.26
CA THR A 20 13.93 16.29 1.32
C THR A 20 13.36 15.06 2.01
N ALA A 21 12.90 14.05 1.26
CA ALA A 21 12.44 12.79 1.82
C ALA A 21 13.55 12.08 2.63
N ALA A 22 14.78 12.05 2.10
CA ALA A 22 15.91 11.42 2.80
C ALA A 22 16.24 12.11 4.13
N ALA A 23 16.18 13.44 4.17
CA ALA A 23 16.37 14.21 5.39
C ALA A 23 15.23 13.98 6.40
N GLU A 24 13.97 14.11 5.98
CA GLU A 24 12.80 13.95 6.85
C GLU A 24 12.68 12.53 7.42
N TRP A 25 13.03 11.52 6.62
CA TRP A 25 12.97 10.12 7.02
C TRP A 25 14.25 9.63 7.70
N ARG A 26 15.16 10.55 8.03
CA ARG A 26 16.40 10.30 8.80
C ARG A 26 17.35 9.30 8.14
N LEU A 27 17.39 9.32 6.81
CA LEU A 27 18.35 8.56 6.00
C LEU A 27 19.65 9.31 5.78
N LEU A 28 19.68 10.61 6.10
CA LEU A 28 20.89 11.43 6.13
C LEU A 28 21.34 11.65 7.58
N ALA A 29 22.64 11.47 7.83
CA ALA A 29 23.23 11.71 9.14
C ALA A 29 24.36 12.75 9.07
N SER A 30 24.52 13.47 10.17
CA SER A 30 25.70 14.30 10.38
C SER A 30 26.95 13.43 10.64
N PRO A 31 28.16 13.93 10.34
CA PRO A 31 29.40 13.23 10.69
C PRO A 31 29.50 12.88 12.18
N THR A 32 29.03 13.78 13.05
CA THR A 32 28.98 13.56 14.50
C THR A 32 28.06 12.40 14.85
N THR A 33 26.85 12.34 14.28
CA THR A 33 25.90 11.25 14.52
C THR A 33 26.46 9.91 14.04
N ALA A 34 27.13 9.90 12.89
CA ALA A 34 27.75 8.71 12.34
C ALA A 34 28.88 8.16 13.24
N ALA A 35 29.69 9.05 13.83
CA ALA A 35 30.78 8.67 14.72
C ALA A 35 30.31 7.88 15.98
N PHE A 36 29.06 8.06 16.40
CA PHE A 36 28.48 7.35 17.56
C PHE A 36 27.59 6.15 17.17
N ALA A 37 27.30 5.94 15.89
CA ALA A 37 26.40 4.88 15.41
C ALA A 37 27.17 3.58 15.11
N GLN A 38 27.63 2.87 16.14
CA GLN A 38 28.55 1.73 15.98
C GLN A 38 27.93 0.36 15.59
N SER A 39 26.67 0.25 15.16
CA SER A 39 26.19 -1.04 14.63
C SER A 39 24.91 -0.93 13.81
N SER A 40 24.87 -1.64 12.68
CA SER A 40 23.70 -1.90 11.81
C SER A 40 23.12 -0.72 11.02
N LEU A 41 23.05 0.47 11.63
CA LEU A 41 22.48 1.69 11.04
C LEU A 41 23.27 2.19 9.81
N GLU A 42 24.58 1.94 9.75
CA GLU A 42 25.46 2.37 8.67
C GLU A 42 25.05 1.83 7.28
N ARG A 43 24.31 0.71 7.22
CA ARG A 43 23.86 0.14 5.94
C ARG A 43 22.72 0.92 5.28
N HIS A 44 21.99 1.74 6.04
CA HIS A 44 20.79 2.43 5.56
C HIS A 44 20.84 3.95 5.73
N VAL A 45 21.93 4.48 6.28
CA VAL A 45 22.12 5.92 6.49
C VAL A 45 23.35 6.40 5.75
N VAL A 46 23.22 7.55 5.09
CA VAL A 46 24.30 8.22 4.38
C VAL A 46 24.78 9.41 5.18
N VAL A 47 26.08 9.48 5.43
CA VAL A 47 26.71 10.63 6.10
C VAL A 47 26.89 11.76 5.09
N ALA A 48 25.92 12.67 5.03
CA ALA A 48 25.90 13.81 4.12
C ALA A 48 24.93 14.88 4.62
N SER A 49 25.24 16.15 4.32
CA SER A 49 24.21 17.20 4.37
C SER A 49 23.21 17.03 3.22
N SER A 50 22.04 17.67 3.29
CA SER A 50 21.07 17.67 2.19
C SER A 50 21.68 18.18 0.87
N THR A 51 22.45 19.26 0.94
CA THR A 51 23.12 19.82 -0.25
C THR A 51 24.17 18.85 -0.81
N ASP A 52 24.94 18.17 0.05
CA ASP A 52 25.94 17.21 -0.41
C ASP A 52 25.29 15.97 -1.02
N ALA A 53 24.22 15.45 -0.42
CA ALA A 53 23.45 14.34 -0.96
C ALA A 53 22.91 14.66 -2.37
N GLY A 54 22.36 15.86 -2.57
CA GLY A 54 21.87 16.28 -3.88
C GLY A 54 22.99 16.50 -4.90
N ARG A 55 24.15 17.03 -4.48
CA ARG A 55 25.35 17.11 -5.34
C ARG A 55 25.84 15.72 -5.77
N MET A 56 25.83 14.74 -4.87
CA MET A 56 26.21 13.36 -5.18
C MET A 56 25.25 12.71 -6.19
N LEU A 57 23.94 12.91 -6.03
CA LEU A 57 22.92 12.46 -7.00
C LEU A 57 23.11 13.12 -8.37
N ARG A 58 23.33 14.43 -8.40
CA ARG A 58 23.57 15.19 -9.64
C ARG A 58 24.86 14.75 -10.34
N ALA A 59 25.91 14.44 -9.59
CA ALA A 59 27.16 13.92 -10.13
C ALA A 59 26.97 12.57 -10.83
N GLU A 60 26.25 11.62 -10.22
CA GLU A 60 25.95 10.32 -10.83
C GLU A 60 25.08 10.46 -12.09
N ASN A 61 24.08 11.34 -12.06
CA ASN A 61 23.26 11.65 -13.25
C ASN A 61 24.12 12.24 -14.38
N THR A 62 25.03 13.17 -14.05
CA THR A 62 25.95 13.78 -15.03
C THR A 62 26.92 12.74 -15.61
N ALA A 63 27.48 11.87 -14.78
CA ALA A 63 28.36 10.79 -15.21
C ALA A 63 27.64 9.81 -16.15
N ALA A 64 26.38 9.48 -15.87
CA ALA A 64 25.56 8.64 -16.74
C ALA A 64 25.28 9.31 -18.09
N VAL A 65 24.99 10.62 -18.11
CA VAL A 65 24.79 11.40 -19.34
C VAL A 65 26.06 11.45 -20.19
N GLN A 66 27.21 11.72 -19.57
CA GLN A 66 28.52 11.74 -20.24
C GLN A 66 28.84 10.37 -20.83
N TRP A 67 28.70 9.30 -20.04
CA TRP A 67 28.95 7.93 -20.51
C TRP A 67 28.09 7.60 -21.74
N LEU A 68 26.79 7.94 -21.73
CA LEU A 68 25.92 7.70 -22.88
C LEU A 68 26.32 8.54 -24.10
N SER A 69 26.75 9.79 -23.90
CA SER A 69 27.24 10.65 -24.97
C SER A 69 28.48 10.06 -25.65
N ASP A 70 29.46 9.64 -24.85
CA ASP A 70 30.71 9.05 -25.34
C ASP A 70 30.48 7.75 -26.13
N HIS A 71 29.37 7.06 -25.85
CA HIS A 71 28.93 5.84 -26.55
C HIS A 71 27.89 6.12 -27.65
N GLY A 72 27.90 7.33 -28.23
CA GLY A 72 27.17 7.66 -29.45
C GLY A 72 25.72 8.09 -29.26
N ARG A 73 25.27 8.38 -28.03
CA ARG A 73 23.92 8.93 -27.76
C ARG A 73 24.00 10.44 -27.52
N THR A 74 24.24 11.18 -28.60
CA THR A 74 24.64 12.60 -28.61
C THR A 74 23.57 13.62 -28.20
N ARG A 75 22.27 13.27 -28.19
CA ARG A 75 21.17 14.21 -27.82
C ARG A 75 21.05 14.53 -26.31
N LEU A 76 21.95 14.01 -25.48
CA LEU A 76 21.81 14.02 -24.02
C LEU A 76 22.59 15.16 -23.34
N VAL A 77 23.67 15.64 -23.97
CA VAL A 77 24.60 16.62 -23.38
C VAL A 77 23.94 17.99 -23.19
N ASP A 78 23.02 18.37 -24.08
CA ASP A 78 22.28 19.65 -24.02
C ASP A 78 21.32 19.76 -22.82
N ARG A 79 21.17 18.70 -22.03
CA ARG A 79 20.24 18.63 -20.89
C ARG A 79 20.92 18.53 -19.54
N ALA A 80 22.26 18.49 -19.49
CA ALA A 80 22.98 18.45 -18.23
C ALA A 80 22.74 19.79 -17.49
N PRO A 81 22.23 19.77 -16.25
CA PRO A 81 21.92 21.01 -15.54
C PRO A 81 23.23 21.77 -15.25
N ALA A 82 23.27 23.05 -15.62
CA ALA A 82 24.42 23.93 -15.40
C ALA A 82 24.45 24.49 -13.97
N GLY A 83 25.64 24.81 -13.46
CA GLY A 83 25.84 25.44 -12.16
C GLY A 83 25.96 24.49 -10.96
N THR A 84 26.17 25.07 -9.77
CA THR A 84 26.30 24.33 -8.51
C THR A 84 24.93 24.05 -7.93
N TYR A 85 24.62 22.80 -7.63
CA TYR A 85 23.39 22.43 -6.95
C TYR A 85 23.35 22.99 -5.51
N THR A 86 22.20 23.55 -5.17
CA THR A 86 21.80 24.00 -3.83
C THR A 86 20.43 23.40 -3.55
N HIS A 87 20.29 22.75 -2.39
CA HIS A 87 19.04 22.08 -2.02
C HIS A 87 17.94 23.10 -1.72
N HIS A 88 16.77 22.92 -2.34
CA HIS A 88 15.54 23.59 -1.95
C HIS A 88 14.61 22.57 -1.31
N ARG A 89 14.08 22.90 -0.14
CA ARG A 89 13.16 22.00 0.56
C ARG A 89 11.83 21.94 -0.18
N VAL A 90 11.29 20.74 -0.33
CA VAL A 90 9.91 20.51 -0.80
C VAL A 90 8.96 20.44 0.40
N ASP A 91 7.83 21.16 0.34
CA ASP A 91 6.95 21.32 1.51
C ASP A 91 6.15 20.06 1.89
N THR A 92 5.82 19.23 0.90
CA THR A 92 5.00 18.03 1.09
C THR A 92 5.66 16.82 0.46
N ILE A 93 5.73 15.73 1.20
CA ILE A 93 6.34 14.48 0.77
C ILE A 93 5.27 13.39 0.72
N ASP A 94 4.94 12.94 -0.49
CA ASP A 94 4.12 11.75 -0.73
C ASP A 94 5.01 10.54 -1.00
N ALA A 95 4.74 9.42 -0.31
CA ALA A 95 5.57 8.22 -0.41
C ALA A 95 5.51 7.57 -1.81
N VAL A 96 4.39 7.67 -2.53
CA VAL A 96 4.25 7.16 -3.90
C VAL A 96 5.06 8.02 -4.87
N GLU A 97 5.02 9.34 -4.72
CA GLU A 97 5.84 10.28 -5.50
C GLU A 97 7.33 10.02 -5.29
N VAL A 98 7.76 9.78 -4.06
CA VAL A 98 9.15 9.42 -3.75
C VAL A 98 9.54 8.09 -4.43
N ILE A 99 8.70 7.06 -4.40
CA ILE A 99 8.99 5.79 -5.09
C ILE A 99 9.13 6.00 -6.61
N LYS A 100 8.22 6.76 -7.22
CA LYS A 100 8.29 7.12 -8.65
C LYS A 100 9.58 7.90 -8.96
N ALA A 101 9.94 8.84 -8.10
CA ALA A 101 11.15 9.62 -8.21
C ALA A 101 12.40 8.75 -8.11
N VAL A 102 12.45 7.82 -7.14
CA VAL A 102 13.58 6.89 -7.01
C VAL A 102 13.74 6.04 -8.27
N HIS A 103 12.67 5.44 -8.78
CA HIS A 103 12.78 4.61 -9.99
C HIS A 103 13.22 5.40 -11.21
N SER A 104 12.76 6.65 -11.35
CA SER A 104 13.21 7.55 -12.40
C SER A 104 14.72 7.85 -12.26
N ALA A 105 15.20 8.10 -11.04
CA ALA A 105 16.61 8.35 -10.75
C ALA A 105 17.50 7.12 -10.99
N GLN A 106 17.03 5.92 -10.63
CA GLN A 106 17.70 4.67 -10.96
C GLN A 106 17.85 4.51 -12.48
N VAL A 107 16.79 4.78 -13.25
CA VAL A 107 16.84 4.69 -14.71
C VAL A 107 17.78 5.72 -15.32
N ALA A 108 17.80 6.96 -14.80
CA ALA A 108 18.68 8.01 -15.28
C ALA A 108 20.16 7.70 -15.00
N CYS A 109 20.46 7.18 -13.80
CA CYS A 109 21.84 7.01 -13.34
C CYS A 109 22.46 5.64 -13.66
N ARG A 110 21.66 4.61 -14.02
CA ARG A 110 22.15 3.22 -14.17
C ARG A 110 23.32 2.99 -15.13
N ASN A 111 23.52 3.92 -16.08
CA ASN A 111 24.61 3.81 -17.05
C ASN A 111 25.91 4.48 -16.57
N SER A 112 25.89 5.14 -15.40
CA SER A 112 27.13 5.60 -14.77
C SER A 112 28.01 4.40 -14.42
N PRO A 113 29.31 4.40 -14.78
CA PRO A 113 30.22 3.29 -14.49
C PRO A 113 30.33 2.95 -13.00
N THR A 114 30.10 3.92 -12.12
CA THR A 114 30.20 3.76 -10.66
C THR A 114 28.86 3.44 -10.00
N TRP A 115 27.76 3.41 -10.76
CA TRP A 115 26.40 3.40 -10.23
C TRP A 115 26.17 2.34 -9.15
N ALA A 116 26.51 1.07 -9.43
CA ALA A 116 26.18 -0.06 -8.57
C ALA A 116 26.82 0.02 -7.17
N ALA A 117 28.03 0.59 -7.07
CA ALA A 117 28.74 0.77 -5.80
C ALA A 117 28.54 2.17 -5.19
N SER A 118 27.89 3.07 -5.93
CA SER A 118 27.76 4.48 -5.55
C SER A 118 26.92 4.67 -4.28
N THR A 119 27.27 5.70 -3.50
CA THR A 119 26.49 6.12 -2.34
C THR A 119 25.06 6.55 -2.72
N PRO A 120 24.83 7.30 -3.81
CA PRO A 120 23.48 7.57 -4.31
C PRO A 120 22.63 6.32 -4.57
N CYS A 121 23.19 5.26 -5.16
CA CYS A 121 22.45 4.01 -5.36
C CYS A 121 21.99 3.40 -4.03
N ARG A 122 22.84 3.40 -2.99
CA ARG A 122 22.46 2.95 -1.64
C ARG A 122 21.39 3.85 -1.00
N LEU A 123 21.52 5.17 -1.16
CA LEU A 123 20.54 6.13 -0.67
C LEU A 123 19.15 5.89 -1.29
N LEU A 124 19.10 5.69 -2.61
CA LEU A 124 17.86 5.40 -3.33
C LEU A 124 17.21 4.08 -2.86
N ALA A 125 18.00 3.04 -2.59
CA ALA A 125 17.50 1.79 -2.04
C ALA A 125 16.89 1.97 -0.63
N ALA A 126 17.56 2.76 0.22
CA ALA A 126 17.05 3.11 1.54
C ALA A 126 15.76 3.95 1.47
N LEU A 127 15.68 4.89 0.52
CA LEU A 127 14.48 5.70 0.26
C LEU A 127 13.27 4.85 -0.15
N VAL A 128 13.45 3.88 -1.05
CA VAL A 128 12.36 2.95 -1.42
C VAL A 128 11.90 2.19 -0.20
N THR A 129 12.83 1.61 0.56
CA THR A 129 12.49 0.87 1.80
C THR A 129 11.70 1.76 2.76
N ALA A 130 12.19 2.98 3.03
CA ALA A 130 11.51 3.94 3.90
C ALA A 130 10.13 4.37 3.39
N ALA A 131 9.96 4.55 2.08
CA ALA A 131 8.69 4.90 1.47
C ALA A 131 7.69 3.73 1.54
N THR A 132 8.12 2.50 1.29
CA THR A 132 7.26 1.31 1.34
C THR A 132 6.67 1.06 2.73
N HIS A 133 7.45 1.27 3.80
CA HIS A 133 6.95 1.20 5.18
C HIS A 133 5.95 2.32 5.54
N ARG A 134 5.89 3.39 4.74
CA ARG A 134 4.95 4.51 4.92
C ARG A 134 3.68 4.35 4.09
N LEU A 135 3.59 3.32 3.24
CA LEU A 135 2.40 3.01 2.47
C LEU A 135 1.58 1.91 3.16
N PRO A 136 0.41 2.24 3.74
CA PRO A 136 -0.44 1.25 4.40
C PRO A 136 -0.75 0.08 3.48
N GLY A 137 -0.53 -1.15 3.97
CA GLY A 137 -0.78 -2.39 3.23
C GLY A 137 0.20 -2.70 2.09
N TYR A 138 1.17 -1.83 1.77
CA TYR A 138 2.16 -2.13 0.72
C TYR A 138 3.16 -3.20 1.17
N ALA A 139 3.70 -3.07 2.38
CA ALA A 139 4.68 -4.02 2.92
C ALA A 139 4.08 -5.41 3.18
N ASP A 140 2.78 -5.45 3.50
CA ASP A 140 2.04 -6.69 3.78
C ASP A 140 1.45 -7.33 2.52
N ALA A 141 1.45 -6.60 1.39
CA ALA A 141 0.91 -7.13 0.14
C ALA A 141 1.84 -8.21 -0.43
N PRO A 142 1.28 -9.34 -0.91
CA PRO A 142 2.07 -10.36 -1.57
C PRO A 142 2.66 -9.81 -2.88
N TRP A 143 3.92 -10.17 -3.15
CA TRP A 143 4.59 -9.86 -4.42
C TRP A 143 3.97 -10.59 -5.61
N SER A 144 3.30 -11.73 -5.36
CA SER A 144 2.51 -12.42 -6.36
C SER A 144 1.19 -11.69 -6.58
N TRP A 145 1.00 -11.18 -7.79
CA TRP A 145 -0.31 -10.75 -8.24
C TRP A 145 -1.04 -11.93 -8.86
N THR A 146 -2.16 -12.31 -8.26
CA THR A 146 -3.13 -13.23 -8.87
C THR A 146 -4.40 -12.46 -9.21
N ARG A 147 -5.07 -12.87 -10.29
CA ARG A 147 -6.38 -12.32 -10.63
C ARG A 147 -7.34 -12.63 -9.47
N PRO A 148 -8.05 -11.63 -8.92
CA PRO A 148 -9.05 -11.89 -7.89
C PRO A 148 -10.10 -12.89 -8.40
N GLN A 149 -10.42 -13.88 -7.57
CA GLN A 149 -11.48 -14.85 -7.86
C GLN A 149 -12.77 -14.40 -7.19
N LEU A 150 -13.91 -14.66 -7.82
CA LEU A 150 -15.22 -14.36 -7.26
C LEU A 150 -15.72 -15.52 -6.41
N ARG A 151 -16.17 -15.23 -5.19
CA ARG A 151 -16.96 -16.16 -4.37
C ARG A 151 -18.28 -16.46 -5.09
N CYS A 152 -18.61 -17.74 -5.29
CA CYS A 152 -19.72 -18.18 -6.14
C CYS A 152 -20.77 -19.05 -5.43
N GLY A 153 -20.65 -19.24 -4.11
CA GLY A 153 -21.65 -19.93 -3.30
C GLY A 153 -22.91 -19.09 -3.02
N PRO A 154 -23.86 -19.61 -2.23
CA PRO A 154 -24.98 -18.83 -1.74
C PRO A 154 -24.53 -17.85 -0.64
N SER A 155 -25.10 -16.64 -0.62
CA SER A 155 -24.93 -15.73 0.52
C SER A 155 -25.68 -16.29 1.73
N VAL A 156 -25.08 -16.15 2.92
CA VAL A 156 -25.62 -16.71 4.16
C VAL A 156 -25.84 -15.64 5.22
N GLY A 157 -26.93 -15.79 5.97
CA GLY A 157 -27.19 -15.07 7.19
C GLY A 157 -26.83 -15.95 8.39
N VAL A 158 -26.33 -15.37 9.47
CA VAL A 158 -26.05 -16.09 10.73
C VAL A 158 -26.97 -15.56 11.81
N ALA A 159 -27.74 -16.44 12.43
CA ALA A 159 -28.68 -16.10 13.49
C ALA A 159 -28.74 -17.21 14.53
N LEU A 160 -29.07 -16.87 15.77
CA LEU A 160 -29.34 -17.89 16.79
C LEU A 160 -30.64 -18.63 16.43
N PRO A 161 -30.77 -19.92 16.79
CA PRO A 161 -31.99 -20.70 16.52
C PRO A 161 -33.28 -20.07 17.07
N GLN A 162 -33.17 -19.36 18.20
CA GLN A 162 -34.26 -18.66 18.87
C GLN A 162 -34.53 -17.25 18.31
N SER A 163 -33.62 -16.72 17.49
CA SER A 163 -33.77 -15.39 16.92
C SER A 163 -34.72 -15.44 15.72
N SER A 164 -35.46 -14.34 15.49
CA SER A 164 -36.32 -14.17 14.31
C SER A 164 -35.64 -13.25 13.30
N PRO A 165 -34.72 -13.76 12.45
CA PRO A 165 -34.09 -12.94 11.42
C PRO A 165 -35.10 -12.46 10.36
N PRO A 166 -34.81 -11.37 9.64
CA PRO A 166 -35.69 -10.91 8.58
C PRO A 166 -35.64 -11.87 7.39
N SER A 167 -36.79 -12.03 6.73
CA SER A 167 -36.87 -12.75 5.46
C SER A 167 -36.28 -11.89 4.33
N VAL A 168 -35.13 -12.31 3.80
CA VAL A 168 -34.41 -11.63 2.71
C VAL A 168 -34.19 -12.63 1.57
N PRO A 169 -34.78 -12.43 0.39
CA PRO A 169 -34.58 -13.33 -0.75
C PRO A 169 -33.10 -13.43 -1.14
N GLY A 170 -32.60 -14.65 -1.36
CA GLY A 170 -31.20 -14.90 -1.70
C GLY A 170 -30.25 -15.01 -0.51
N LEU A 171 -30.76 -14.91 0.72
CA LEU A 171 -30.01 -15.11 1.96
C LEU A 171 -30.57 -16.32 2.72
N THR A 172 -29.72 -17.30 3.01
CA THR A 172 -30.11 -18.47 3.82
C THR A 172 -29.58 -18.31 5.24
N TRP A 173 -30.45 -18.42 6.24
CA TRP A 173 -30.06 -18.30 7.65
C TRP A 173 -29.55 -19.63 8.22
N VAL A 174 -28.36 -19.62 8.80
CA VAL A 174 -27.69 -20.76 9.42
C VAL A 174 -27.32 -20.43 10.87
N ALA A 175 -27.05 -21.47 11.67
CA ALA A 175 -26.55 -21.30 13.04
C ALA A 175 -25.07 -20.84 13.04
N PRO A 176 -24.57 -20.16 14.10
CA PRO A 176 -23.19 -19.68 14.17
C PRO A 176 -22.14 -20.76 13.92
N GLU A 177 -22.35 -21.97 14.45
CA GLU A 177 -21.46 -23.11 14.28
C GLU A 177 -21.40 -23.65 12.84
N GLN A 178 -22.44 -23.41 12.04
CA GLN A 178 -22.56 -23.88 10.65
C GLN A 178 -21.91 -22.91 9.64
N VAL A 179 -21.61 -21.67 10.05
CA VAL A 179 -21.10 -20.65 9.11
C VAL A 179 -19.78 -21.05 8.45
N ARG A 180 -18.97 -21.90 9.12
CA ARG A 180 -17.68 -22.40 8.61
C ARG A 180 -17.84 -23.09 7.25
N GLU A 181 -18.92 -23.83 7.06
CA GLU A 181 -19.20 -24.59 5.82
C GLU A 181 -19.44 -23.68 4.61
N HIS A 182 -19.78 -22.41 4.85
CA HIS A 182 -20.08 -21.41 3.82
C HIS A 182 -19.03 -20.31 3.73
N TRP A 183 -18.08 -20.25 4.67
CA TRP A 183 -17.21 -19.10 4.86
C TRP A 183 -16.26 -18.83 3.68
N ALA A 184 -15.82 -19.86 2.96
CA ALA A 184 -14.94 -19.68 1.81
C ALA A 184 -15.71 -19.15 0.59
N ASP A 185 -16.90 -19.70 0.34
CA ASP A 185 -17.60 -19.56 -0.93
C ASP A 185 -18.75 -18.55 -0.93
N ALA A 186 -19.29 -18.21 0.24
CA ALA A 186 -20.42 -17.28 0.34
C ALA A 186 -19.99 -15.88 -0.12
N PRO A 187 -20.68 -15.26 -1.09
CA PRO A 187 -20.38 -13.89 -1.51
C PRO A 187 -20.52 -12.90 -0.36
N LEU A 188 -21.63 -12.98 0.37
CA LEU A 188 -21.91 -12.17 1.56
C LEU A 188 -22.19 -13.06 2.76
N VAL A 189 -21.72 -12.64 3.93
CA VAL A 189 -22.05 -13.24 5.24
C VAL A 189 -22.66 -12.15 6.11
N VAL A 190 -23.93 -12.31 6.48
CA VAL A 190 -24.69 -11.31 7.25
C VAL A 190 -25.00 -11.87 8.64
N ILE A 191 -24.29 -11.41 9.65
CA ILE A 191 -24.35 -11.94 11.01
C ILE A 191 -25.28 -11.07 11.85
N ARG A 192 -26.31 -11.63 12.48
CA ARG A 192 -27.09 -10.85 13.45
C ARG A 192 -26.21 -10.41 14.62
N CYS A 193 -26.46 -9.21 15.14
CA CYS A 193 -25.76 -8.64 16.28
C CYS A 193 -25.68 -9.61 17.47
N ASP A 194 -26.80 -10.26 17.82
CA ASP A 194 -26.91 -11.24 18.90
C ASP A 194 -26.13 -12.55 18.66
N ALA A 195 -25.77 -12.85 17.41
CA ALA A 195 -25.05 -14.07 17.03
C ALA A 195 -23.53 -13.85 16.87
N ALA A 196 -23.05 -12.61 16.82
CA ALA A 196 -21.67 -12.28 16.46
C ALA A 196 -20.63 -12.90 17.41
N SER A 197 -20.89 -12.91 18.72
CA SER A 197 -19.98 -13.47 19.73
C SER A 197 -19.86 -15.00 19.68
N LEU A 198 -20.76 -15.67 18.96
CA LEU A 198 -20.79 -17.13 18.82
C LEU A 198 -20.23 -17.60 17.47
N VAL A 199 -19.85 -16.68 16.59
CA VAL A 199 -19.15 -17.01 15.35
C VAL A 199 -17.74 -17.56 15.69
N PRO A 200 -17.29 -18.67 15.07
CA PRO A 200 -15.98 -19.24 15.35
C PRO A 200 -14.84 -18.23 15.13
N ALA A 201 -14.00 -18.02 16.16
CA ALA A 201 -12.96 -17.00 16.17
C ALA A 201 -11.74 -17.32 15.26
N ASP A 202 -11.62 -18.57 14.79
CA ASP A 202 -10.54 -19.04 13.91
C ASP A 202 -10.85 -18.86 12.41
N LEU A 203 -11.98 -18.24 12.06
CA LEU A 203 -12.33 -17.99 10.67
C LEU A 203 -11.38 -16.94 10.04
N PRO A 204 -10.89 -17.18 8.81
CA PRO A 204 -9.98 -16.26 8.16
C PRO A 204 -10.68 -14.93 7.86
N SER A 205 -10.00 -13.81 8.14
CA SER A 205 -10.50 -12.47 7.82
C SER A 205 -10.83 -12.33 6.33
N ARG A 206 -11.99 -11.76 6.01
CA ARG A 206 -12.47 -11.55 4.64
C ARG A 206 -13.38 -10.34 4.54
N SER A 207 -13.41 -9.73 3.35
CA SER A 207 -14.45 -8.77 2.97
C SER A 207 -15.82 -9.46 2.80
N GLY A 208 -16.87 -8.63 2.75
CA GLY A 208 -18.24 -9.10 2.54
C GLY A 208 -18.88 -9.71 3.79
N VAL A 209 -18.35 -9.39 4.97
CA VAL A 209 -18.94 -9.73 6.27
C VAL A 209 -19.62 -8.48 6.83
N PHE A 210 -20.85 -8.65 7.31
CA PHE A 210 -21.67 -7.57 7.82
C PHE A 210 -22.34 -7.98 9.12
N VAL A 211 -22.45 -7.05 10.07
CA VAL A 211 -23.28 -7.22 11.26
C VAL A 211 -24.65 -6.60 11.00
N LEU A 212 -25.72 -7.37 11.07
CA LEU A 212 -27.09 -6.90 10.94
C LEU A 212 -27.65 -6.57 12.33
N SER A 213 -28.06 -5.33 12.49
CA SER A 213 -28.71 -4.82 13.69
C SER A 213 -30.12 -4.35 13.39
N PHE A 214 -31.04 -4.44 14.34
CA PHE A 214 -32.40 -3.92 14.22
C PHE A 214 -32.49 -2.52 14.82
N ASP A 215 -32.80 -1.55 13.97
CA ASP A 215 -32.86 -0.14 14.34
C ASP A 215 -33.83 0.08 15.52
N GLY A 216 -33.32 0.70 16.58
CA GLY A 216 -34.05 0.95 17.82
C GLY A 216 -34.33 -0.26 18.72
N GLN A 217 -33.84 -1.46 18.40
CA GLN A 217 -34.01 -2.66 19.23
C GLN A 217 -32.76 -3.08 20.00
N GLU A 218 -31.58 -2.73 19.50
CA GLU A 218 -30.29 -3.14 20.05
C GLU A 218 -29.51 -1.92 20.55
N ASP A 219 -28.74 -2.09 21.63
CA ASP A 219 -27.90 -1.02 22.17
C ASP A 219 -26.72 -0.73 21.26
N ALA A 220 -26.33 0.54 21.14
CA ALA A 220 -25.23 0.94 20.27
C ALA A 220 -23.89 0.29 20.68
N ASN A 221 -23.65 0.06 21.97
CA ASN A 221 -22.45 -0.62 22.42
C ASN A 221 -22.47 -2.10 22.02
N GLN A 222 -23.64 -2.73 22.05
CA GLN A 222 -23.78 -4.13 21.61
C GLN A 222 -23.43 -4.30 20.13
N VAL A 223 -23.90 -3.39 19.27
CA VAL A 223 -23.53 -3.37 17.84
C VAL A 223 -22.03 -3.14 17.66
N TRP A 224 -21.45 -2.23 18.43
CA TRP A 224 -20.01 -1.96 18.39
C TRP A 224 -19.16 -3.14 18.85
N GLU A 225 -19.57 -3.82 19.92
CA GLU A 225 -18.94 -5.06 20.41
C GLU A 225 -19.03 -6.17 19.37
N ALA A 226 -20.18 -6.32 18.70
CA ALA A 226 -20.36 -7.31 17.64
C ALA A 226 -19.44 -7.03 16.44
N VAL A 227 -19.32 -5.78 15.99
CA VAL A 227 -18.43 -5.39 14.88
C VAL A 227 -16.96 -5.57 15.26
N SER A 228 -16.58 -5.12 16.45
CA SER A 228 -15.18 -5.15 16.91
C SER A 228 -14.73 -6.57 17.25
N GLY A 229 -15.64 -7.40 17.79
CA GLY A 229 -15.35 -8.76 18.24
C GLY A 229 -15.00 -9.75 17.12
N LEU A 230 -15.40 -9.46 15.88
CA LEU A 230 -15.09 -10.31 14.72
C LEU A 230 -13.64 -10.16 14.23
N ASN A 231 -12.86 -9.20 14.74
CA ASN A 231 -11.45 -8.98 14.37
C ASN A 231 -11.19 -8.90 12.85
N MET A 232 -12.16 -8.41 12.08
CA MET A 232 -12.05 -8.26 10.62
C MET A 232 -12.80 -7.02 10.13
N PRO A 233 -12.48 -6.48 8.94
CA PRO A 233 -13.15 -5.31 8.38
C PRO A 233 -14.65 -5.60 8.17
N THR A 234 -15.49 -5.09 9.07
CA THR A 234 -16.92 -5.39 9.13
C THR A 234 -17.71 -4.10 9.23
N LEU A 235 -18.85 -4.03 8.54
CA LEU A 235 -19.78 -2.90 8.62
C LEU A 235 -21.07 -3.33 9.31
N ALA A 236 -21.63 -2.41 10.11
CA ALA A 236 -22.97 -2.57 10.66
C ALA A 236 -24.03 -2.17 9.63
N LEU A 237 -25.04 -3.01 9.44
CA LEU A 237 -26.23 -2.78 8.63
C LEU A 237 -27.43 -2.60 9.56
N LEU A 238 -28.10 -1.46 9.44
CA LEU A 238 -29.29 -1.15 10.25
C LEU A 238 -30.56 -1.58 9.51
N TRP A 239 -31.27 -2.56 10.04
CA TRP A 239 -32.55 -3.02 9.52
C TRP A 239 -33.70 -2.19 10.08
N PRO A 240 -34.72 -1.80 9.28
CA PRO A 240 -34.94 -2.16 7.87
C PRO A 240 -34.26 -1.22 6.85
N SER A 241 -33.61 -0.15 7.29
CA SER A 241 -33.04 0.91 6.43
C SER A 241 -32.05 0.39 5.37
N CYS A 242 -31.25 -0.62 5.70
CA CYS A 242 -30.29 -1.24 4.80
C CYS A 242 -30.91 -2.17 3.75
N ARG A 243 -32.21 -2.49 3.84
CA ARG A 243 -32.86 -3.51 2.98
C ARG A 243 -32.68 -3.28 1.48
N PRO A 244 -32.87 -2.07 0.91
CA PRO A 244 -32.69 -1.85 -0.52
C PRO A 244 -31.26 -2.13 -0.97
N TRP A 245 -30.28 -1.70 -0.17
CA TRP A 245 -28.87 -1.92 -0.44
C TRP A 245 -28.51 -3.41 -0.34
N LEU A 246 -28.96 -4.11 0.71
CA LEU A 246 -28.70 -5.54 0.88
C LEU A 246 -29.29 -6.34 -0.28
N MET A 247 -30.50 -5.99 -0.73
CA MET A 247 -31.13 -6.64 -1.88
C MET A 247 -30.37 -6.40 -3.19
N GLN A 248 -29.79 -5.21 -3.37
CA GLN A 248 -28.93 -4.91 -4.50
C GLN A 248 -27.65 -5.76 -4.47
N GLN A 249 -26.99 -5.82 -3.31
CA GLN A 249 -25.75 -6.58 -3.14
C GLN A 249 -25.96 -8.09 -3.29
N LEU A 250 -27.11 -8.63 -2.89
CA LEU A 250 -27.42 -10.04 -3.10
C LEU A 250 -27.63 -10.40 -4.58
N ARG A 251 -28.04 -9.45 -5.42
CA ARG A 251 -28.22 -9.66 -6.88
C ARG A 251 -26.94 -9.37 -7.66
N HIS A 252 -26.26 -8.30 -7.30
CA HIS A 252 -25.09 -7.76 -7.97
C HIS A 252 -24.06 -7.33 -6.91
N PRO A 253 -23.36 -8.29 -6.29
CA PRO A 253 -22.43 -7.94 -5.23
C PRO A 253 -21.25 -7.14 -5.79
N SER A 254 -20.87 -6.08 -5.09
CA SER A 254 -19.70 -5.28 -5.43
C SER A 254 -18.42 -6.14 -5.36
N PRO A 255 -17.48 -6.01 -6.33
CA PRO A 255 -16.24 -6.78 -6.35
C PRO A 255 -15.47 -6.75 -5.03
N GLU A 256 -15.41 -5.60 -4.36
CA GLU A 256 -14.73 -5.42 -3.07
C GLU A 256 -15.23 -6.35 -1.95
N PHE A 257 -16.46 -6.87 -2.04
CA PHE A 257 -17.03 -7.79 -1.05
C PHE A 257 -16.85 -9.25 -1.40
N VAL A 258 -16.77 -9.58 -2.69
CA VAL A 258 -16.84 -10.98 -3.19
C VAL A 258 -15.55 -11.46 -3.82
N GLU A 259 -14.66 -10.54 -4.16
CA GLU A 259 -13.34 -10.89 -4.64
C GLU A 259 -12.46 -11.37 -3.48
N HIS A 260 -11.71 -12.43 -3.76
CA HIS A 260 -10.69 -12.94 -2.86
C HIS A 260 -9.44 -13.29 -3.66
N ARG A 261 -8.30 -13.27 -2.99
CA ARG A 261 -7.03 -13.69 -3.56
C ARG A 261 -6.63 -14.99 -2.90
N ASN A 262 -6.22 -15.98 -3.69
CA ASN A 262 -5.60 -17.17 -3.14
C ASN A 262 -4.29 -16.74 -2.48
N GLN A 263 -4.19 -16.98 -1.18
CA GLN A 263 -2.92 -16.95 -0.46
C GLN A 263 -2.21 -18.26 -0.79
N THR A 264 -1.57 -18.32 -1.95
CA THR A 264 -0.58 -19.37 -2.27
C THR A 264 0.78 -18.97 -1.77
#